data_AF-A0A7C8IWC8-F1
#
_entry.id   AF-A0A7C8IWC8-F1
#
_cell.length_a   1.000
_cell.length_b   1.000
_cell.length_c   1.000
_cell.angle_alpha   90.00
_cell.angle_beta   90.00
_cell.angle_gamma   90.00
#
_symmetry.space_group_name_H-M   'P 1'
#
loop_
_entity.id
_entity.type
_entity.pdbx_description
1 polymer ?
#
loop_
_entity_poly.entity_id
_entity_poly.type
_entity_poly.pdbx_seq_one_letter_code
_entity_poly.pdbx_strand_id
1 'polypeptide(L)'
;MYILVDASEMFGRMFSGESFQDWVGDNTILTDIIRLAELHLGGSSAEGGFTMVDSSRLIDDGDSELSYGPFDGDQYRRDIKQRNEEIRDFKIFELQEEMAKKREQRISFVAEKLADKLDVFAKESKKSERKFRIAMEREAEHLKLESFGVHILNTIGDVYKAKATEHGWYRAFGVLSTAYYYPQEKYASAKDTAKTVWNLLDAQKAIREARLDDLDLADAERIKAERGPEEQQFVETIAAGKMLMACWGLVRKDLIGIIKEACNIVLYDERVPYSILERRARAAMIIGEIFSNAHRDANDHVTEGLFEKIVSDSYELAKQRDEKVRDSDVESNGAPESRSSSAMAF
;
A
#
# COMPACT_ATOMS: atom_id res chain seq x y z
N MET A 1 13.30 16.65 8.44
CA MET A 1 13.57 16.52 6.98
C MET A 1 14.01 15.11 6.53
N TYR A 2 14.76 14.32 7.31
CA TYR A 2 15.26 12.99 6.87
C TYR A 2 14.20 11.85 6.87
N ILE A 3 13.17 11.91 7.71
CA ILE A 3 12.25 10.77 7.95
C ILE A 3 11.28 10.51 6.78
N LEU A 4 10.86 11.54 6.06
CA LEU A 4 9.89 11.39 4.96
C LEU A 4 10.51 10.82 3.67
N VAL A 5 11.80 11.10 3.42
CA VAL A 5 12.56 10.51 2.30
C VAL A 5 12.84 9.03 2.58
N ASP A 6 13.03 8.69 3.85
CA ASP A 6 13.30 7.33 4.33
C ASP A 6 12.11 6.38 4.11
N ALA A 7 10.85 6.84 4.14
CA ALA A 7 9.69 5.96 4.10
C ALA A 7 9.60 5.06 2.85
N SER A 8 9.98 5.55 1.66
CA SER A 8 9.98 4.73 0.43
C SER A 8 11.22 3.85 0.29
N GLU A 9 12.38 4.31 0.78
CA GLU A 9 13.61 3.51 0.75
C GLU A 9 13.55 2.40 1.80
N MET A 10 13.05 2.70 3.00
CA MET A 10 12.65 1.72 4.00
C MET A 10 11.68 0.72 3.36
N PHE A 11 10.66 1.16 2.61
CA PHE A 11 9.66 0.24 2.06
C PHE A 11 10.24 -0.68 0.98
N GLY A 12 11.13 -0.16 0.13
CA GLY A 12 11.89 -0.99 -0.81
C GLY A 12 12.76 -2.03 -0.12
N ARG A 13 13.42 -1.69 1.00
CA ARG A 13 14.19 -2.63 1.82
C ARG A 13 13.29 -3.65 2.54
N MET A 14 12.14 -3.21 3.05
CA MET A 14 11.18 -4.01 3.84
C MET A 14 10.55 -5.16 3.08
N PHE A 15 10.21 -4.96 1.80
CA PHE A 15 9.54 -5.98 0.97
C PHE A 15 10.51 -6.70 0.02
N SER A 16 11.82 -6.44 0.14
CA SER A 16 12.87 -7.17 -0.60
C SER A 16 13.30 -8.48 0.07
N GLY A 17 12.71 -8.83 1.22
CA GLY A 17 13.00 -10.09 1.90
C GLY A 17 12.62 -11.31 1.02
N GLU A 18 13.59 -12.20 0.81
CA GLU A 18 13.40 -13.45 0.04
C GLU A 18 12.39 -14.41 0.72
N SER A 19 12.14 -14.24 2.03
CA SER A 19 11.32 -15.16 2.83
C SER A 19 9.88 -15.33 2.32
N PHE A 20 9.25 -14.26 1.80
CA PHE A 20 7.88 -14.34 1.26
C PHE A 20 7.83 -14.60 -0.25
N GLN A 21 8.97 -14.70 -0.94
CA GLN A 21 9.01 -14.81 -2.40
C GLN A 21 8.19 -16.02 -2.89
N ASP A 22 8.30 -17.16 -2.21
CA ASP A 22 7.54 -18.38 -2.53
C ASP A 22 6.01 -18.23 -2.40
N TRP A 23 5.54 -17.25 -1.63
CA TRP A 23 4.12 -17.04 -1.33
C TRP A 23 3.50 -15.92 -2.15
N VAL A 24 4.27 -14.87 -2.41
CA VAL A 24 3.75 -13.67 -3.05
C VAL A 24 4.58 -13.19 -4.22
N GLY A 25 5.76 -13.76 -4.49
CA GLY A 25 6.70 -13.33 -5.52
C GLY A 25 7.35 -11.97 -5.21
N ASP A 26 8.15 -11.46 -6.14
CA ASP A 26 8.91 -10.22 -5.95
C ASP A 26 7.98 -8.99 -5.84
N ASN A 27 8.14 -8.22 -4.76
CA ASN A 27 7.32 -7.05 -4.46
C ASN A 27 7.98 -5.74 -4.96
N THR A 28 7.93 -5.48 -6.26
CA THR A 28 8.40 -4.19 -6.83
C THR A 28 7.29 -3.15 -7.05
N ILE A 29 6.05 -3.47 -6.64
CA ILE A 29 4.90 -2.69 -7.07
C ILE A 29 4.86 -1.25 -6.53
N LEU A 30 5.34 -1.00 -5.31
CA LEU A 30 5.28 0.36 -4.77
C LEU A 30 6.14 1.32 -5.61
N THR A 31 7.33 0.89 -6.02
CA THR A 31 8.22 1.66 -6.89
C THR A 31 7.53 1.99 -8.22
N ASP A 32 6.85 1.00 -8.81
CA ASP A 32 6.14 1.19 -10.07
C ASP A 32 4.92 2.13 -9.90
N ILE A 33 4.19 2.05 -8.77
CA ILE A 33 3.10 2.97 -8.43
C ILE A 33 3.62 4.41 -8.25
N ILE A 34 4.75 4.59 -7.57
CA ILE A 34 5.37 5.91 -7.36
C ILE A 34 5.75 6.52 -8.72
N ARG A 35 6.44 5.75 -9.58
CA ARG A 35 6.80 6.20 -10.94
C ARG A 35 5.58 6.57 -11.77
N LEU A 36 4.51 5.78 -11.68
CA LEU A 36 3.26 6.06 -12.38
C LEU A 36 2.60 7.34 -11.89
N ALA A 37 2.65 7.61 -10.57
CA ALA A 37 2.13 8.83 -9.97
C ALA A 37 2.95 10.07 -10.38
N GLU A 38 4.28 9.98 -10.41
CA GLU A 38 5.17 11.04 -10.87
C GLU A 38 4.88 11.42 -12.33
N LEU A 39 4.67 10.43 -13.19
CA LEU A 39 4.31 10.66 -14.60
C LEU A 39 2.95 11.35 -14.73
N HIS A 40 1.93 10.95 -13.96
CA HIS A 40 0.59 11.57 -14.01
C HIS A 40 0.58 13.00 -13.46
N LEU A 41 1.29 13.26 -12.37
CA LEU A 41 1.36 14.57 -11.73
C LEU A 41 2.26 15.55 -12.50
N GLY A 42 3.02 15.05 -13.48
CA GLY A 42 3.55 15.90 -14.53
C GLY A 42 4.56 16.94 -14.06
N GLY A 43 5.50 16.56 -13.19
CA GLY A 43 6.74 17.31 -12.90
C GLY A 43 6.60 18.83 -12.64
N SER A 44 5.42 19.31 -12.26
CA SER A 44 5.17 20.72 -12.00
C SER A 44 4.89 20.87 -10.51
N SER A 45 5.80 21.56 -9.83
CA SER A 45 5.98 21.67 -8.38
C SER A 45 6.64 20.46 -7.71
N ALA A 46 7.92 20.23 -8.02
CA ALA A 46 8.79 19.33 -7.26
C ALA A 46 10.09 20.04 -6.83
N GLU A 47 9.97 21.11 -6.04
CA GLU A 47 11.00 21.42 -5.02
C GLU A 47 10.70 20.69 -3.68
N GLY A 48 9.52 20.10 -3.52
CA GLY A 48 9.16 19.25 -2.37
C GLY A 48 9.50 17.78 -2.61
N GLY A 49 10.78 17.42 -2.54
CA GLY A 49 11.31 16.13 -3.00
C GLY A 49 10.55 14.84 -2.61
N PHE A 50 10.37 13.99 -3.62
CA PHE A 50 11.06 12.70 -3.70
C PHE A 50 12.00 12.84 -4.91
N THR A 51 13.33 12.81 -4.76
CA THR A 51 14.25 13.17 -5.87
C THR A 51 15.13 12.00 -6.31
N MET A 52 15.25 11.83 -7.63
CA MET A 52 16.42 11.23 -8.26
C MET A 52 16.81 12.00 -9.54
N VAL A 53 18.07 12.45 -9.49
CA VAL A 53 19.00 12.86 -10.56
C VAL A 53 19.03 14.34 -11.02
N ASP A 54 20.22 14.89 -10.78
CA ASP A 54 20.85 16.17 -11.08
C ASP A 54 20.65 16.67 -12.53
N SER A 55 20.21 17.93 -12.66
CA SER A 55 20.09 18.68 -13.92
C SER A 55 21.18 19.75 -14.08
N SER A 56 22.39 19.50 -13.58
CA SER A 56 23.55 20.34 -13.87
C SER A 56 24.25 19.87 -15.14
N ARG A 57 23.61 20.02 -16.30
CA ARG A 57 24.26 20.01 -17.62
C ARG A 57 23.26 20.46 -18.66
N LEU A 58 23.45 21.69 -19.13
CA LEU A 58 23.38 22.16 -20.52
C LEU A 58 23.19 23.69 -20.50
N ILE A 59 24.29 24.41 -20.30
CA ILE A 59 24.46 25.76 -20.85
C ILE A 59 25.72 25.67 -21.70
N ASP A 60 25.53 25.47 -23.00
CA ASP A 60 26.51 25.82 -24.02
C ASP A 60 25.69 26.30 -25.22
N ASP A 61 25.84 27.57 -25.56
CA ASP A 61 25.45 28.10 -26.87
C ASP A 61 26.55 29.07 -27.30
N GLY A 62 27.46 28.51 -28.10
CA GLY A 62 28.30 29.26 -29.02
C GLY A 62 27.52 29.57 -30.30
N ASP A 63 27.75 30.78 -30.81
CA ASP A 63 27.08 31.41 -31.94
C ASP A 63 27.04 30.56 -33.23
N SER A 64 25.86 30.48 -33.86
CA SER A 64 25.76 30.32 -35.31
C SER A 64 24.45 30.91 -35.84
N GLU A 65 24.56 31.96 -36.65
CA GLU A 65 23.46 32.62 -37.35
C GLU A 65 22.78 31.68 -38.36
N LEU A 66 21.48 31.43 -38.18
CA LEU A 66 20.60 30.99 -39.27
C LEU A 66 19.29 31.79 -39.22
N SER A 67 18.96 32.40 -40.36
CA SER A 67 17.80 33.26 -40.57
C SER A 67 16.47 32.53 -40.27
N TYR A 68 15.63 33.12 -39.41
CA TYR A 68 14.26 32.68 -39.14
C TYR A 68 13.25 33.75 -39.57
N GLY A 69 12.11 33.31 -40.11
CA GLY A 69 10.89 34.12 -40.22
C GLY A 69 10.33 34.51 -38.85
N PRO A 70 9.19 35.22 -38.78
CA PRO A 70 8.65 35.72 -37.51
C PRO A 70 8.39 34.58 -36.52
N PHE A 71 9.14 34.54 -35.41
CA PHE A 71 8.98 33.55 -34.36
C PHE A 71 7.72 33.86 -33.53
N ASP A 72 6.67 33.05 -33.68
CA ASP A 72 5.51 33.06 -32.79
C ASP A 72 5.80 32.18 -31.56
N GLY A 73 6.26 32.83 -30.49
CA GLY A 73 6.58 32.16 -29.23
C GLY A 73 5.38 31.49 -28.54
N ASP A 74 4.15 31.91 -28.83
CA ASP A 74 2.94 31.32 -28.24
C ASP A 74 2.51 30.04 -28.96
N GLN A 75 2.72 29.99 -30.28
CA GLN A 75 2.53 28.75 -31.03
C GLN A 75 3.60 27.73 -30.66
N TYR A 76 4.87 28.14 -30.59
CA TYR A 76 5.98 27.28 -30.15
C TYR A 76 5.75 26.70 -28.74
N ARG A 77 5.27 27.52 -27.78
CA ARG A 77 4.92 27.05 -26.43
C ARG A 77 3.81 26.01 -26.41
N ARG A 78 2.77 26.18 -27.25
CA ARG A 78 1.65 25.22 -27.35
C ARG A 78 2.10 23.90 -27.95
N ASP A 79 2.88 23.94 -29.02
CA ASP A 79 3.37 22.75 -29.71
C ASP A 79 4.33 21.94 -28.81
N ILE A 80 5.21 22.61 -28.06
CA ILE A 80 6.08 21.96 -27.07
C ILE A 80 5.25 21.34 -25.93
N LYS A 81 4.22 22.04 -25.44
CA LYS A 81 3.35 21.52 -24.38
C LYS A 81 2.59 20.27 -24.84
N GLN A 82 1.98 20.31 -26.02
CA GLN A 82 1.26 19.18 -26.59
C GLN A 82 2.20 17.99 -26.82
N ARG A 83 3.39 18.23 -27.38
CA ARG A 83 4.40 17.18 -27.57
C ARG A 83 4.86 16.57 -26.25
N ASN A 84 5.00 17.37 -25.20
CA ASN A 84 5.37 16.88 -23.87
C ASN A 84 4.24 16.07 -23.21
N GLU A 85 2.98 16.42 -23.45
CA GLU A 85 1.80 15.65 -23.03
C GLU A 85 1.75 14.30 -23.76
N GLU A 86 1.93 14.29 -25.09
CA GLU A 86 1.97 13.05 -25.88
C GLU A 86 3.11 12.10 -25.45
N ILE A 87 4.31 12.65 -25.20
CA ILE A 87 5.45 11.86 -24.67
C ILE A 87 5.13 11.29 -23.29
N ARG A 88 4.44 12.05 -22.44
CA ARG A 88 4.06 11.62 -21.09
C ARG A 88 3.04 10.49 -21.15
N ASP A 89 2.00 10.64 -21.97
CA ASP A 89 0.98 9.61 -22.16
C ASP A 89 1.58 8.32 -22.72
N PHE A 90 2.52 8.43 -23.67
CA PHE A 90 3.27 7.28 -24.17
C PHE A 90 4.08 6.58 -23.06
N LYS A 91 4.79 7.34 -22.21
CA LYS A 91 5.54 6.79 -21.07
C LYS A 91 4.63 6.13 -20.03
N ILE A 92 3.45 6.71 -19.77
CA ILE A 92 2.45 6.13 -18.87
C ILE A 92 1.97 4.79 -19.43
N PHE A 93 1.67 4.74 -20.73
CA PHE A 93 1.26 3.51 -21.40
C PHE A 93 2.33 2.43 -21.32
N GLU A 94 3.58 2.75 -21.65
CA GLU A 94 4.72 1.83 -21.58
C GLU A 94 4.91 1.27 -20.16
N LEU A 95 4.88 2.14 -19.14
CA LEU A 95 5.02 1.72 -17.74
C LEU A 95 3.85 0.81 -17.30
N GLN A 96 2.62 1.12 -17.70
CA GLN A 96 1.46 0.26 -17.41
C GLN A 96 1.59 -1.12 -18.05
N GLU A 97 2.09 -1.20 -19.28
CA GLU A 97 2.33 -2.47 -19.97
C GLU A 97 3.42 -3.29 -19.26
N GLU A 98 4.53 -2.65 -18.85
CA GLU A 98 5.58 -3.30 -18.06
C GLU A 98 5.05 -3.83 -16.73
N MET A 99 4.26 -3.04 -16.01
CA MET A 99 3.63 -3.45 -14.76
C MET A 99 2.69 -4.65 -14.97
N ALA A 100 1.92 -4.67 -16.06
CA ALA A 100 1.04 -5.79 -16.38
C ALA A 100 1.84 -7.07 -16.65
N LYS A 101 2.94 -6.99 -17.41
CA LYS A 101 3.84 -8.13 -17.68
C LYS A 101 4.48 -8.66 -16.41
N LYS A 102 5.05 -7.78 -15.57
CA LYS A 102 5.63 -8.17 -14.27
C LYS A 102 4.58 -8.87 -13.39
N ARG A 103 3.35 -8.33 -13.37
CA ARG A 103 2.25 -8.91 -12.59
C ARG A 103 1.86 -10.29 -13.10
N GLU A 104 1.78 -10.50 -14.41
CA GLU A 104 1.46 -11.81 -14.99
C GLU A 104 2.54 -12.86 -14.67
N GLN A 105 3.82 -12.49 -14.83
CA GLN A 105 4.95 -13.35 -14.47
C GLN A 105 4.90 -13.74 -12.99
N ARG A 106 4.60 -12.77 -12.13
CA ARG A 106 4.47 -12.97 -10.69
C ARG A 106 3.29 -13.88 -10.34
N ILE A 107 2.14 -13.72 -10.99
CA ILE A 107 0.99 -14.62 -10.83
C ILE A 107 1.36 -16.05 -11.24
N SER A 108 2.00 -16.22 -12.40
CA SER A 108 2.43 -17.55 -12.86
C SER A 108 3.40 -18.21 -11.88
N PHE A 109 4.39 -17.46 -11.40
CA PHE A 109 5.36 -17.96 -10.43
C PHE A 109 4.70 -18.37 -9.10
N VAL A 110 3.83 -17.51 -8.55
CA VAL A 110 3.11 -17.82 -7.31
C VAL A 110 2.17 -19.00 -7.51
N ALA A 111 1.52 -19.12 -8.68
CA ALA A 111 0.65 -20.26 -8.99
C ALA A 111 1.44 -21.58 -9.05
N GLU A 112 2.63 -21.59 -9.65
CA GLU A 112 3.52 -22.75 -9.69
C GLU A 112 3.93 -23.18 -8.27
N LYS A 113 4.47 -22.23 -7.48
CA LYS A 113 4.87 -22.48 -6.08
C LYS A 113 3.71 -22.96 -5.22
N LEU A 114 2.53 -22.36 -5.40
CA LEU A 114 1.33 -22.77 -4.70
C LEU A 114 0.92 -24.19 -5.11
N ALA A 115 0.89 -24.50 -6.40
CA ALA A 115 0.55 -25.84 -6.87
C ALA A 115 1.47 -26.90 -6.26
N ASP A 116 2.79 -26.66 -6.24
CA ASP A 116 3.76 -27.55 -5.63
C ASP A 116 3.50 -27.79 -4.14
N LYS A 117 3.26 -26.71 -3.38
CA LYS A 117 2.98 -26.81 -1.93
C LYS A 117 1.67 -27.55 -1.66
N LEU A 118 0.60 -27.29 -2.42
CA LEU A 118 -0.70 -27.96 -2.24
C LEU A 118 -0.66 -29.42 -2.71
N ASP A 119 0.15 -29.74 -3.71
CA ASP A 119 0.30 -31.09 -4.24
C ASP A 119 0.94 -32.06 -3.25
N VAL A 120 1.85 -31.58 -2.40
CA VAL A 120 2.42 -32.37 -1.29
C VAL A 120 1.31 -32.90 -0.41
N PHE A 121 0.33 -32.06 -0.08
CA PHE A 121 -0.85 -32.49 0.69
C PHE A 121 -1.79 -33.36 -0.16
N ALA A 122 -2.05 -32.98 -1.41
CA ALA A 122 -3.05 -33.64 -2.25
C ALA A 122 -2.70 -35.09 -2.61
N LYS A 123 -1.40 -35.42 -2.68
CA LYS A 123 -0.90 -36.76 -3.04
C LYS A 123 -0.82 -37.72 -1.84
N GLU A 124 -0.83 -37.23 -0.60
CA GLU A 124 -0.66 -38.06 0.60
C GLU A 124 -1.98 -38.52 1.27
N SER A 125 -1.91 -39.57 2.10
CA SER A 125 -3.06 -40.15 2.83
C SER A 125 -3.54 -39.28 4.00
N LYS A 126 -4.75 -39.49 4.56
CA LYS A 126 -5.31 -38.74 5.71
C LYS A 126 -4.38 -38.53 6.93
N LYS A 127 -3.35 -39.36 7.15
CA LYS A 127 -2.33 -39.16 8.20
C LYS A 127 -1.33 -38.02 7.89
N SER A 128 -1.34 -37.48 6.67
CA SER A 128 -0.48 -36.37 6.23
C SER A 128 -0.91 -35.01 6.74
N GLU A 129 -2.19 -34.83 7.08
CA GLU A 129 -2.72 -33.52 7.46
C GLU A 129 -2.02 -32.93 8.68
N ARG A 130 -1.76 -33.75 9.71
CA ARG A 130 -1.03 -33.30 10.89
C ARG A 130 0.40 -32.87 10.55
N LYS A 131 1.08 -33.61 9.67
CA LYS A 131 2.46 -33.26 9.25
C LYS A 131 2.46 -31.96 8.47
N PHE A 132 1.49 -31.79 7.57
CA PHE A 132 1.31 -30.58 6.78
C PHE A 132 1.01 -29.37 7.67
N ARG A 133 0.09 -29.50 8.64
CA ARG A 133 -0.20 -28.45 9.63
C ARG A 133 1.06 -28.03 10.39
N ILE A 134 1.80 -28.98 10.95
CA ILE A 134 3.06 -28.70 11.67
C ILE A 134 4.09 -28.01 10.76
N ALA A 135 4.20 -28.42 9.50
CA ALA A 135 5.11 -27.78 8.54
C ALA A 135 4.70 -26.33 8.27
N MET A 136 3.41 -26.08 8.04
CA MET A 136 2.88 -24.73 7.79
C MET A 136 2.91 -23.83 9.03
N GLU A 137 2.72 -24.39 10.23
CA GLU A 137 2.90 -23.67 11.50
C GLU A 137 4.35 -23.22 11.67
N ARG A 138 5.33 -24.09 11.43
CA ARG A 138 6.75 -23.73 11.49
C ARG A 138 7.12 -22.65 10.46
N GLU A 139 6.58 -22.77 9.26
CA GLU A 139 6.77 -21.75 8.22
C GLU A 139 6.19 -20.41 8.67
N ALA A 140 4.98 -20.38 9.21
CA ALA A 140 4.34 -19.16 9.73
C ALA A 140 5.14 -18.54 10.88
N GLU A 141 5.69 -19.37 11.78
CA GLU A 141 6.55 -18.92 12.89
C GLU A 141 7.86 -18.27 12.40
N HIS A 142 8.40 -18.71 11.26
CA HIS A 142 9.54 -18.04 10.64
C HIS A 142 9.11 -16.73 9.96
N LEU A 143 8.07 -16.81 9.13
CA LEU A 143 7.59 -15.68 8.33
C LEU A 143 7.03 -14.53 9.16
N LYS A 144 6.48 -14.79 10.35
CA LYS A 144 5.95 -13.72 11.22
C LYS A 144 7.04 -12.80 11.80
N LEU A 145 8.29 -13.26 11.81
CA LEU A 145 9.43 -12.49 12.32
C LEU A 145 9.90 -11.44 11.32
N GLU A 146 9.63 -11.64 10.03
CA GLU A 146 9.93 -10.68 8.96
C GLU A 146 9.15 -9.37 9.13
N SER A 147 9.68 -8.29 8.55
CA SER A 147 8.99 -7.00 8.43
C SER A 147 7.61 -7.16 7.76
N PHE A 148 6.55 -6.63 8.39
CA PHE A 148 5.14 -6.83 7.97
C PHE A 148 4.70 -8.31 7.88
N GLY A 149 5.48 -9.25 8.41
CA GLY A 149 5.27 -10.68 8.21
C GLY A 149 3.90 -11.16 8.68
N VAL A 150 3.46 -10.71 9.87
CA VAL A 150 2.10 -11.00 10.38
C VAL A 150 1.02 -10.44 9.45
N HIS A 151 1.19 -9.23 8.94
CA HIS A 151 0.21 -8.61 8.06
C HIS A 151 0.13 -9.30 6.69
N ILE A 152 1.26 -9.74 6.15
CA ILE A 152 1.33 -10.52 4.90
C ILE A 152 0.71 -11.91 5.11
N LEU A 153 1.08 -12.61 6.19
CA LEU A 153 0.49 -13.90 6.57
C LEU A 153 -1.02 -13.79 6.69
N ASN A 154 -1.53 -12.82 7.44
CA ASN A 154 -2.97 -12.61 7.59
C ASN A 154 -3.64 -12.32 6.23
N THR A 155 -2.99 -11.54 5.36
CA THR A 155 -3.50 -11.27 4.01
C THR A 155 -3.59 -12.53 3.16
N ILE A 156 -2.54 -13.36 3.14
CA ILE A 156 -2.55 -14.66 2.46
C ILE A 156 -3.64 -15.56 3.06
N GLY A 157 -3.71 -15.61 4.39
CA GLY A 157 -4.62 -16.44 5.14
C GLY A 157 -6.10 -16.14 4.82
N ASP A 158 -6.46 -14.86 4.83
CA ASP A 158 -7.78 -14.37 4.47
C ASP A 158 -8.17 -14.78 3.03
N VAL A 159 -7.24 -14.59 2.08
CA VAL A 159 -7.49 -14.92 0.67
C VAL A 159 -7.67 -16.43 0.49
N TYR A 160 -6.82 -17.24 1.11
CA TYR A 160 -6.90 -18.69 0.98
C TYR A 160 -8.16 -19.26 1.61
N LYS A 161 -8.57 -18.77 2.79
CA LYS A 161 -9.86 -19.11 3.38
C LYS A 161 -10.99 -18.78 2.42
N ALA A 162 -11.02 -17.56 1.90
CA ALA A 162 -12.07 -17.12 0.98
C ALA A 162 -12.13 -17.99 -0.28
N LYS A 163 -10.99 -18.25 -0.94
CA LYS A 163 -10.91 -19.06 -2.17
C LYS A 163 -11.23 -20.54 -1.93
N ALA A 164 -10.79 -21.11 -0.81
CA ALA A 164 -11.12 -22.49 -0.45
C ALA A 164 -12.61 -22.65 -0.14
N THR A 165 -13.21 -21.67 0.57
CA THR A 165 -14.65 -21.63 0.82
C THR A 165 -15.43 -21.49 -0.48
N GLU A 166 -15.04 -20.56 -1.36
CA GLU A 166 -15.63 -20.36 -2.70
C GLU A 166 -15.64 -21.65 -3.51
N HIS A 167 -14.52 -22.37 -3.56
CA HIS A 167 -14.42 -23.65 -4.24
C HIS A 167 -15.38 -24.72 -3.65
N GLY A 168 -15.55 -24.72 -2.33
CA GLY A 168 -16.52 -25.59 -1.64
C GLY A 168 -17.98 -25.24 -1.95
N TRP A 169 -18.32 -23.96 -2.07
CA TRP A 169 -19.66 -23.52 -2.45
C TRP A 169 -19.99 -23.81 -3.92
N TYR A 170 -19.01 -23.66 -4.82
CA TYR A 170 -19.15 -24.05 -6.22
C TYR A 170 -19.55 -25.52 -6.37
N ARG A 171 -19.00 -26.40 -5.51
CA ARG A 171 -19.43 -27.80 -5.42
C ARG A 171 -20.87 -27.96 -4.92
N ALA A 172 -21.25 -27.22 -3.88
CA ALA A 172 -22.53 -27.41 -3.19
C ALA A 172 -23.74 -26.86 -3.97
N PHE A 173 -23.58 -25.77 -4.72
CA PHE A 173 -24.69 -25.11 -5.41
C PHE A 173 -24.38 -24.72 -6.88
N GLY A 174 -23.25 -25.17 -7.43
CA GLY A 174 -22.84 -24.81 -8.79
C GLY A 174 -22.68 -23.30 -8.98
N VAL A 175 -22.98 -22.83 -10.20
CA VAL A 175 -22.91 -21.42 -10.61
C VAL A 175 -23.85 -20.51 -9.79
N LEU A 176 -24.91 -21.04 -9.17
CA LEU A 176 -25.80 -20.24 -8.31
C LEU A 176 -25.11 -19.76 -7.02
N SER A 177 -24.06 -20.45 -6.54
CA SER A 177 -23.30 -19.97 -5.38
C SER A 177 -22.55 -18.66 -5.68
N THR A 178 -22.01 -18.54 -6.89
CA THR A 178 -21.35 -17.32 -7.36
C THR A 178 -22.32 -16.14 -7.37
N ALA A 179 -23.58 -16.34 -7.78
CA ALA A 179 -24.56 -15.26 -7.85
C ALA A 179 -24.92 -14.62 -6.48
N TYR A 180 -24.78 -15.36 -5.36
CA TYR A 180 -25.10 -14.84 -4.02
C TYR A 180 -23.96 -14.03 -3.39
N TYR A 181 -22.70 -14.45 -3.57
CA TYR A 181 -21.52 -13.78 -2.97
C TYR A 181 -20.93 -12.68 -3.86
N TYR A 182 -21.04 -12.81 -5.18
CA TYR A 182 -20.42 -11.89 -6.14
C TYR A 182 -20.80 -10.40 -5.97
N PRO A 183 -22.07 -10.04 -5.63
CA PRO A 183 -22.42 -8.64 -5.38
C PRO A 183 -21.79 -8.09 -4.09
N GLN A 184 -21.77 -8.88 -3.01
CA GLN A 184 -21.22 -8.43 -1.72
C GLN A 184 -19.71 -8.27 -1.77
N GLU A 185 -18.99 -9.20 -2.41
CA GLU A 185 -17.53 -9.13 -2.55
C GLU A 185 -17.08 -7.95 -3.40
N LYS A 186 -17.78 -7.67 -4.51
CA LYS A 186 -17.48 -6.49 -5.34
C LYS A 186 -17.72 -5.19 -4.59
N TYR A 187 -18.81 -5.10 -3.82
CA TYR A 187 -19.10 -3.93 -3.00
C TYR A 187 -18.03 -3.74 -1.91
N ALA A 188 -17.66 -4.81 -1.20
CA ALA A 188 -16.60 -4.78 -0.21
C ALA A 188 -15.26 -4.35 -0.83
N SER A 189 -14.89 -4.93 -1.98
CA SER A 189 -13.66 -4.58 -2.70
C SER A 189 -13.65 -3.13 -3.20
N ALA A 190 -14.79 -2.60 -3.66
CA ALA A 190 -14.93 -1.21 -4.06
C ALA A 190 -14.79 -0.26 -2.85
N LYS A 191 -15.43 -0.60 -1.72
CA LYS A 191 -15.32 0.15 -0.46
C LYS A 191 -13.89 0.16 0.06
N ASP A 192 -13.21 -0.98 0.04
CA ASP A 192 -11.81 -1.10 0.46
C ASP A 192 -10.88 -0.30 -0.46
N THR A 193 -11.12 -0.34 -1.78
CA THR A 193 -10.38 0.49 -2.75
C THR A 193 -10.58 1.98 -2.47
N ALA A 194 -11.82 2.41 -2.25
CA ALA A 194 -12.12 3.79 -1.91
C ALA A 194 -11.40 4.19 -0.61
N LYS A 195 -11.43 3.33 0.42
CA LYS A 195 -10.71 3.57 1.68
C LYS A 195 -9.21 3.72 1.47
N THR A 196 -8.58 2.89 0.63
CA THR A 196 -7.15 3.04 0.30
C THR A 196 -6.86 4.38 -0.37
N VAL A 197 -7.72 4.81 -1.31
CA VAL A 197 -7.59 6.14 -1.95
C VAL A 197 -7.76 7.27 -0.93
N TRP A 198 -8.72 7.16 -0.01
CA TRP A 198 -8.90 8.13 1.07
C TRP A 198 -7.68 8.21 2.00
N ASN A 199 -7.13 7.07 2.40
CA ASN A 199 -5.93 7.02 3.23
C ASN A 199 -4.72 7.64 2.52
N LEU A 200 -4.58 7.42 1.21
CA LEU A 200 -3.53 8.03 0.40
C LEU A 200 -3.68 9.55 0.35
N LEU A 201 -4.90 10.05 0.17
CA LEU A 201 -5.17 11.49 0.16
C LEU A 201 -4.89 12.14 1.52
N ASP A 202 -5.29 11.50 2.62
CA ASP A 202 -5.01 11.97 3.98
C ASP A 202 -3.49 11.96 4.29
N ALA A 203 -2.78 10.91 3.86
CA ALA A 203 -1.33 10.85 3.98
C ALA A 203 -0.65 11.97 3.18
N GLN A 204 -1.07 12.19 1.93
CA GLN A 204 -0.54 13.26 1.10
C GLN A 204 -0.77 14.64 1.73
N LYS A 205 -1.97 14.86 2.28
CA LYS A 205 -2.29 16.10 3.00
C LYS A 205 -1.39 16.29 4.22
N ALA A 206 -1.23 15.26 5.05
CA ALA A 206 -0.39 15.32 6.24
C ALA A 206 1.09 15.62 5.91
N ILE A 207 1.60 15.09 4.79
CA ILE A 207 2.97 15.40 4.32
C ILE A 207 3.09 16.87 3.93
N ARG A 208 2.15 17.41 3.15
CA ARG A 208 2.18 18.84 2.77
C ARG A 208 2.10 19.74 3.99
N GLU A 209 1.24 19.42 4.96
CA GLU A 209 1.13 20.14 6.23
C GLU A 209 2.42 20.06 7.07
N ALA A 210 3.11 18.91 7.06
CA ALA A 210 4.37 18.74 7.76
C ALA A 210 5.52 19.52 7.11
N ARG A 211 5.55 19.60 5.78
CA ARG A 211 6.58 20.30 5.01
C ARG A 211 6.31 21.80 4.87
N LEU A 212 5.06 22.21 5.08
CA LEU A 212 4.53 23.55 4.84
C LEU A 212 4.57 23.92 3.34
N ASP A 213 4.26 22.94 2.47
CA ASP A 213 4.34 23.09 1.01
C ASP A 213 3.35 24.14 0.46
N ASP A 214 2.29 24.45 1.20
CA ASP A 214 1.26 25.41 0.81
C ASP A 214 1.61 26.88 1.17
N LEU A 215 2.79 27.13 1.75
CA LEU A 215 3.22 28.45 2.24
C LEU A 215 4.48 28.95 1.54
N ASP A 216 4.63 30.28 1.48
CA ASP A 216 5.87 30.91 1.03
C ASP A 216 7.03 30.59 2.00
N LEU A 217 8.27 30.57 1.48
CA LEU A 217 9.45 30.18 2.27
C LEU A 217 9.58 30.96 3.59
N ALA A 218 9.30 32.26 3.56
CA ALA A 218 9.40 33.12 4.75
C ALA A 218 8.40 32.71 5.84
N ASP A 219 7.17 32.38 5.47
CA ASP A 219 6.15 31.94 6.43
C ASP A 219 6.40 30.50 6.91
N ALA A 220 6.90 29.64 6.02
CA ALA A 220 7.30 28.29 6.38
C ALA A 220 8.45 28.28 7.40
N GLU A 221 9.46 29.14 7.24
CA GLU A 221 10.57 29.28 8.18
C GLU A 221 10.11 29.84 9.53
N ARG A 222 9.20 30.82 9.52
CA ARG A 222 8.62 31.37 10.75
C ARG A 222 7.87 30.31 11.55
N ILE A 223 7.00 29.54 10.90
CA ILE A 223 6.24 28.47 11.57
C ILE A 223 7.16 27.36 12.06
N LYS A 224 8.21 26.99 11.30
CA LYS A 224 9.20 26.01 11.75
C LYS A 224 9.98 26.51 12.97
N ALA A 225 10.32 27.80 13.02
CA ALA A 225 10.97 28.42 14.17
C ALA A 225 10.04 28.48 15.40
N GLU A 226 8.74 28.75 15.19
CA GLU A 226 7.72 28.77 16.25
C GLU A 226 7.44 27.36 16.82
N ARG A 227 7.35 26.33 15.98
CA ARG A 227 7.17 24.92 16.39
C ARG A 227 8.36 24.38 17.18
N GLY A 228 9.57 24.84 16.87
CA GLY A 228 10.79 24.24 17.41
C GLY A 228 11.04 22.81 16.89
N PRO A 229 12.20 22.21 17.24
CA PRO A 229 12.65 20.96 16.62
C PRO A 229 11.82 19.72 17.04
N GLU A 230 11.35 19.65 18.28
CA GLU A 230 10.61 18.49 18.78
C GLU A 230 9.20 18.39 18.20
N GLU A 231 8.46 19.51 18.13
CA GLU A 231 7.12 19.54 17.55
C GLU A 231 7.17 19.29 16.03
N GLN A 232 8.19 19.79 15.34
CA GLN A 232 8.38 19.50 13.93
C GLN A 232 8.66 18.01 13.69
N GLN A 233 9.48 17.36 14.51
CA GLN A 233 9.71 15.91 14.44
C GLN A 233 8.43 15.12 14.72
N PHE A 234 7.61 15.57 15.67
CA PHE A 234 6.32 14.96 15.98
C PHE A 234 5.37 15.00 14.78
N VAL A 235 5.21 16.17 14.14
CA VAL A 235 4.37 16.32 12.94
C VAL A 235 4.91 15.48 11.77
N GLU A 236 6.22 15.46 11.55
CA GLU A 236 6.86 14.62 10.53
C GLU A 236 6.63 13.12 10.79
N THR A 237 6.67 12.68 12.04
CA THR A 237 6.44 11.28 12.43
C THR A 237 5.00 10.85 12.16
N ILE A 238 4.02 11.71 12.48
CA ILE A 238 2.61 11.44 12.17
C ILE A 238 2.39 11.34 10.65
N ALA A 239 2.95 12.28 9.88
CA ALA A 239 2.85 12.26 8.42
C ALA A 239 3.49 10.99 7.82
N ALA A 240 4.65 10.58 8.33
CA ALA A 240 5.33 9.35 7.90
C ALA A 240 4.50 8.09 8.21
N GLY A 241 3.90 8.00 9.41
CA GLY A 241 3.03 6.88 9.79
C GLY A 241 1.79 6.75 8.90
N LYS A 242 1.12 7.87 8.60
CA LYS A 242 -0.01 7.90 7.65
C LYS A 242 0.40 7.43 6.25
N MET A 243 1.57 7.87 5.78
CA MET A 243 2.11 7.44 4.48
C MET A 243 2.39 5.95 4.43
N LEU A 244 3.05 5.40 5.47
CA LEU A 244 3.31 3.97 5.58
C LEU A 244 2.01 3.16 5.53
N MET A 245 0.96 3.61 6.23
CA MET A 245 -0.34 2.95 6.21
C MET A 245 -1.03 3.02 4.84
N ALA A 246 -0.92 4.14 4.12
CA ALA A 246 -1.43 4.25 2.76
C ALA A 246 -0.69 3.30 1.80
N CYS A 247 0.66 3.27 1.87
CA CYS A 247 1.50 2.36 1.09
C CYS A 247 1.18 0.89 1.38
N TRP A 248 1.01 0.51 2.64
CA TRP A 248 0.57 -0.84 3.01
C TRP A 248 -0.78 -1.20 2.38
N GLY A 249 -1.74 -0.27 2.38
CA GLY A 249 -3.05 -0.49 1.73
C GLY A 249 -2.94 -0.79 0.23
N LEU A 250 -2.00 -0.15 -0.46
CA LEU A 250 -1.73 -0.38 -1.89
C LEU A 250 -1.08 -1.75 -2.11
N VAL A 251 -0.05 -2.09 -1.33
CA VAL A 251 0.63 -3.39 -1.44
C VAL A 251 -0.29 -4.53 -1.05
N ARG A 252 -1.04 -4.41 0.04
CA ARG A 252 -2.05 -5.41 0.44
C ARG A 252 -3.03 -5.69 -0.70
N LYS A 253 -3.51 -4.65 -1.39
CA LYS A 253 -4.44 -4.82 -2.52
C LYS A 253 -3.81 -5.60 -3.67
N ASP A 254 -2.55 -5.32 -3.98
CA ASP A 254 -1.80 -6.05 -5.00
C ASP A 254 -1.59 -7.52 -4.63
N LEU A 255 -1.13 -7.77 -3.40
CA LEU A 255 -0.99 -9.12 -2.83
C LEU A 255 -2.29 -9.90 -2.95
N ILE A 256 -3.41 -9.32 -2.50
CA ILE A 256 -4.73 -9.94 -2.62
C ILE A 256 -5.05 -10.29 -4.08
N GLY A 257 -4.79 -9.37 -5.02
CA GLY A 257 -5.04 -9.59 -6.43
C GLY A 257 -4.22 -10.74 -7.00
N ILE A 258 -2.93 -10.79 -6.71
CA ILE A 258 -2.01 -11.83 -7.21
C ILE A 258 -2.36 -13.19 -6.64
N ILE A 259 -2.55 -13.26 -5.32
CA ILE A 259 -2.86 -14.50 -4.63
C ILE A 259 -4.21 -15.06 -5.10
N LYS A 260 -5.24 -14.20 -5.29
CA LYS A 260 -6.54 -14.63 -5.82
C LYS A 260 -6.42 -15.24 -7.21
N GLU A 261 -5.66 -14.63 -8.12
CA GLU A 261 -5.46 -15.15 -9.47
C GLU A 261 -4.61 -16.42 -9.48
N ALA A 262 -3.57 -16.51 -8.65
CA ALA A 262 -2.80 -17.73 -8.47
C ALA A 262 -3.70 -18.89 -7.95
N CYS A 263 -4.56 -18.63 -6.96
CA CYS A 263 -5.56 -19.60 -6.52
C CYS A 263 -6.53 -19.98 -7.64
N ASN A 264 -6.94 -19.05 -8.50
CA ASN A 264 -7.82 -19.35 -9.63
C ASN A 264 -7.18 -20.37 -10.58
N ILE A 265 -5.91 -20.14 -10.94
CA ILE A 265 -5.13 -21.05 -11.78
C ILE A 265 -5.01 -22.44 -11.14
N VAL A 266 -4.70 -22.50 -9.83
CA VAL A 266 -4.39 -23.78 -9.17
C VAL A 266 -5.63 -24.60 -8.78
N LEU A 267 -6.73 -23.95 -8.42
CA LEU A 267 -7.95 -24.60 -7.90
C LEU A 267 -9.01 -24.87 -8.97
N TYR A 268 -8.92 -24.22 -10.14
CA TYR A 268 -9.89 -24.38 -11.23
C TYR A 268 -9.22 -24.88 -12.54
N ASP A 269 -8.05 -25.51 -12.45
CA ASP A 269 -7.39 -26.14 -13.60
C ASP A 269 -8.19 -27.34 -14.11
N GLU A 270 -8.82 -27.19 -15.28
CA GLU A 270 -9.61 -28.23 -15.95
C GLU A 270 -8.79 -29.48 -16.32
N ARG A 271 -7.45 -29.37 -16.39
CA ARG A 271 -6.55 -30.48 -16.73
C ARG A 271 -6.35 -31.44 -15.55
N VAL A 272 -6.68 -31.01 -14.34
CA VAL A 272 -6.44 -31.78 -13.11
C VAL A 272 -7.74 -32.44 -12.64
N PRO A 273 -7.71 -33.74 -12.26
CA PRO A 273 -8.87 -34.42 -11.71
C PRO A 273 -9.47 -33.69 -10.51
N TYR A 274 -10.80 -33.57 -10.47
CA TYR A 274 -11.53 -32.86 -9.42
C TYR A 274 -11.17 -33.30 -7.99
N SER A 275 -10.91 -34.60 -7.77
CA SER A 275 -10.52 -35.12 -6.45
C SER A 275 -9.20 -34.56 -5.93
N ILE A 276 -8.30 -34.14 -6.82
CA ILE A 276 -7.05 -33.46 -6.47
C ILE A 276 -7.34 -31.99 -6.19
N LEU A 277 -8.17 -31.33 -7.00
CA LEU A 277 -8.59 -29.94 -6.77
C LEU A 277 -9.27 -29.75 -5.40
N GLU A 278 -10.15 -30.68 -5.02
CA GLU A 278 -10.80 -30.66 -3.70
C GLU A 278 -9.77 -30.78 -2.55
N ARG A 279 -8.74 -31.62 -2.73
CA ARG A 279 -7.66 -31.73 -1.74
C ARG A 279 -6.78 -30.48 -1.70
N ARG A 280 -6.50 -29.86 -2.85
CA ARG A 280 -5.79 -28.57 -2.92
C ARG A 280 -6.59 -27.48 -2.20
N ALA A 281 -7.91 -27.41 -2.41
CA ALA A 281 -8.77 -26.48 -1.68
C ALA A 281 -8.75 -26.72 -0.17
N ARG A 282 -8.76 -27.99 0.28
CA ARG A 282 -8.59 -28.32 1.70
C ARG A 282 -7.22 -27.91 2.25
N ALA A 283 -6.14 -28.12 1.50
CA ALA A 283 -4.81 -27.65 1.89
C ALA A 283 -4.75 -26.13 2.01
N ALA A 284 -5.33 -25.41 1.04
CA ALA A 284 -5.44 -23.96 1.07
C ALA A 284 -6.23 -23.48 2.30
N MET A 285 -7.33 -24.14 2.67
CA MET A 285 -8.07 -23.84 3.90
C MET A 285 -7.20 -24.00 5.15
N ILE A 286 -6.43 -25.08 5.24
CA ILE A 286 -5.53 -25.34 6.37
C ILE A 286 -4.45 -24.25 6.49
N ILE A 287 -3.79 -23.90 5.38
CA ILE A 287 -2.82 -22.80 5.35
C ILE A 287 -3.52 -21.50 5.78
N GLY A 288 -4.72 -21.27 5.24
CA GLY A 288 -5.56 -20.12 5.54
C GLY A 288 -5.80 -19.93 7.03
N GLU A 289 -6.19 -21.01 7.73
CA GLU A 289 -6.39 -21.05 9.18
C GLU A 289 -5.14 -20.71 9.97
N ILE A 290 -3.99 -21.29 9.60
CA ILE A 290 -2.73 -21.08 10.32
C ILE A 290 -2.28 -19.64 10.12
N PHE A 291 -2.26 -19.16 8.87
CA PHE A 291 -1.69 -17.87 8.52
C PHE A 291 -2.54 -16.70 9.02
N SER A 292 -3.87 -16.82 9.03
CA SER A 292 -4.74 -15.75 9.58
C SER A 292 -4.69 -15.64 11.11
N ASN A 293 -4.24 -16.69 11.78
CA ASN A 293 -4.12 -16.74 13.23
C ASN A 293 -2.70 -16.40 13.70
N ALA A 294 -1.78 -16.15 12.76
CA ALA A 294 -0.41 -15.79 13.10
C ALA A 294 -0.40 -14.44 13.82
N HIS A 295 0.24 -14.41 14.99
CA HIS A 295 0.53 -13.20 15.75
C HIS A 295 1.91 -13.29 16.38
N ARG A 296 2.51 -12.12 16.65
CA ARG A 296 3.75 -12.03 17.42
C ARG A 296 3.43 -12.13 18.91
N ASP A 297 4.22 -12.90 19.64
CA ASP A 297 4.13 -13.03 21.09
C ASP A 297 5.12 -12.10 21.81
N ALA A 298 4.86 -11.78 23.07
CA ALA A 298 5.70 -10.88 23.87
C ALA A 298 7.16 -11.35 24.05
N ASN A 299 7.44 -12.64 23.79
CA ASN A 299 8.77 -13.25 23.88
C ASN A 299 9.52 -13.26 22.53
N ASP A 300 8.88 -12.85 21.43
CA ASP A 300 9.52 -12.76 20.12
C ASP A 300 10.42 -11.51 20.13
N HIS A 301 11.68 -11.67 20.54
CA HIS A 301 12.64 -10.58 20.64
C HIS A 301 12.98 -9.98 19.26
N VAL A 302 12.21 -8.94 18.90
CA VAL A 302 12.58 -7.68 18.25
C VAL A 302 13.88 -7.71 17.44
N THR A 303 13.86 -8.40 16.33
CA THR A 303 14.52 -7.87 15.12
C THR A 303 13.37 -7.63 14.14
N GLU A 304 13.12 -6.36 13.83
CA GLU A 304 12.18 -5.93 12.78
C GLU A 304 10.68 -5.90 13.11
N GLY A 305 10.35 -5.14 14.17
CA GLY A 305 9.03 -4.52 14.37
C GLY A 305 9.08 -2.99 14.31
N LEU A 306 10.13 -2.42 13.70
CA LEU A 306 10.36 -0.98 13.67
C LEU A 306 9.17 -0.24 13.05
N PHE A 307 8.47 -0.87 12.11
CA PHE A 307 7.37 -0.26 11.36
C PHE A 307 6.05 -0.29 12.09
N GLU A 308 5.68 -1.44 12.65
CA GLU A 308 4.50 -1.54 13.51
C GLU A 308 4.66 -0.59 14.69
N LYS A 309 5.89 -0.44 15.18
CA LYS A 309 6.23 0.58 16.17
C LYS A 309 6.07 2.00 15.62
N ILE A 310 6.67 2.36 14.49
CA ILE A 310 6.50 3.71 13.89
C ILE A 310 5.02 4.04 13.65
N VAL A 311 4.25 3.10 13.13
CA VAL A 311 2.81 3.27 12.88
C VAL A 311 2.06 3.39 14.20
N SER A 312 2.33 2.52 15.18
CA SER A 312 1.71 2.59 16.51
C SER A 312 2.05 3.88 17.23
N ASP A 313 3.33 4.25 17.29
CA ASP A 313 3.83 5.50 17.85
C ASP A 313 3.14 6.68 17.14
N SER A 314 3.08 6.69 15.80
CA SER A 314 2.38 7.75 15.05
C SER A 314 0.89 7.87 15.41
N TYR A 315 0.22 6.75 15.69
CA TYR A 315 -1.19 6.71 16.07
C TYR A 315 -1.39 7.21 17.51
N GLU A 316 -0.53 6.80 18.44
CA GLU A 316 -0.53 7.29 19.82
C GLU A 316 -0.26 8.79 19.88
N LEU A 317 0.72 9.27 19.11
CA LEU A 317 1.06 10.69 18.98
C LEU A 317 -0.12 11.48 18.39
N ALA A 318 -0.74 10.99 17.31
CA ALA A 318 -1.92 11.63 16.73
C ALA A 318 -3.07 11.75 17.75
N LYS A 319 -3.33 10.69 18.52
CA LYS A 319 -4.35 10.70 19.57
C LYS A 319 -4.04 11.73 20.67
N GLN A 320 -2.79 11.81 21.12
CA GLN A 320 -2.37 12.81 22.11
C GLN A 320 -2.55 14.24 21.61
N ARG A 321 -2.31 14.50 20.32
CA ARG A 321 -2.58 15.80 19.69
C ARG A 321 -4.07 16.13 19.75
N ASP A 322 -4.93 15.20 19.37
CA ASP A 322 -6.38 15.40 19.35
C ASP A 322 -6.96 15.56 20.76
N GLU A 323 -6.39 14.92 21.78
CA GLU A 323 -6.72 15.15 23.19
C GLU A 323 -6.33 16.56 23.66
N LYS A 324 -5.10 17.01 23.37
CA LYS A 324 -4.64 18.36 23.71
C LYS A 324 -5.47 19.47 23.07
N VAL A 325 -5.85 19.31 21.79
CA VAL A 325 -6.71 20.28 21.08
C VAL A 325 -8.09 20.34 21.74
N ARG A 326 -8.70 19.18 22.04
CA ARG A 326 -10.00 19.13 22.72
C ARG A 326 -9.96 19.75 24.11
N ASP A 327 -8.93 19.51 24.90
CA ASP A 327 -8.79 20.11 26.23
C ASP A 327 -8.65 21.65 26.14
N SER A 328 -7.91 22.16 25.14
CA SER A 328 -7.79 23.60 24.89
C SER A 328 -9.10 24.26 24.40
N ASP A 329 -9.93 23.52 23.65
CA ASP A 329 -11.25 23.99 23.20
C ASP A 329 -12.27 24.00 24.35
N VAL A 330 -12.12 23.12 25.33
CA VAL A 330 -12.96 23.07 26.55
C VAL A 330 -12.56 24.17 27.53
N GLU A 331 -11.28 24.46 27.69
CA GLU A 331 -10.81 25.59 28.52
C GLU A 331 -11.18 26.95 27.93
N SER A 332 -11.18 27.11 26.60
CA SER A 332 -11.55 28.37 25.94
C SER A 332 -13.06 28.63 25.89
N ASN A 333 -13.90 27.58 25.88
CA ASN A 333 -15.37 27.70 25.95
C ASN A 333 -15.94 27.66 27.38
N GLY A 334 -15.07 27.56 28.40
CA GLY A 334 -15.45 27.42 29.81
C GLY A 334 -15.67 28.71 30.61
N ALA A 335 -15.64 29.90 29.99
CA ALA A 335 -15.98 31.14 30.66
C ALA A 335 -17.50 31.38 30.63
N PRO A 336 -18.24 31.33 31.76
CA PRO A 336 -19.64 31.70 31.74
C PRO A 336 -19.75 33.21 31.52
N GLU A 337 -20.26 33.62 30.36
CA GLU A 337 -20.82 34.96 30.20
C GLU A 337 -21.89 35.15 31.30
N SER A 338 -21.63 36.10 32.19
CA SER A 338 -22.59 36.59 33.17
C SER A 338 -23.75 37.27 32.45
N ARG A 339 -24.69 36.47 31.95
CA ARG A 339 -25.99 36.98 31.51
C ARG A 339 -26.77 37.43 32.73
N SER A 340 -26.71 38.75 32.95
CA SER A 340 -27.65 39.53 33.73
C SER A 340 -29.08 39.08 33.42
N SER A 341 -29.73 38.54 34.44
CA SER A 341 -31.16 38.27 34.43
C SER A 341 -31.90 39.60 34.41
N SER A 342 -32.66 39.85 33.35
CA SER A 342 -33.81 40.75 33.42
C SER A 342 -35.02 40.02 32.87
N ALA A 343 -35.99 39.82 33.76
CA ALA A 343 -37.28 39.22 33.51
C ALA A 343 -38.12 40.07 32.55
N MET A 344 -38.94 39.44 31.71
CA MET A 344 -40.40 39.62 31.76
C MET A 344 -41.14 38.67 30.82
N ALA A 345 -42.27 38.21 31.36
CA ALA A 345 -43.40 37.49 30.78
C ALA A 345 -43.82 37.94 29.36
N PHE A 346 -44.25 37.01 28.50
CA PHE A 346 -45.58 36.39 28.48
C PHE A 346 -45.57 35.09 27.70
#